data_AF-A0A1Y1WQ12-F1
#
_entry.id   AF-A0A1Y1WQ12-F1
#
_cell.length_a   1.000
_cell.length_b   1.000
_cell.length_c   1.000
_cell.angle_alpha   90.00
_cell.angle_beta   90.00
_cell.angle_gamma   90.00
#
_symmetry.space_group_name_H-M   'P 1'
#
loop_
_entity.id
_entity.type
_entity.pdbx_description
1 polymer ?
#
loop_
_entity_poly.entity_id
_entity_poly.type
_entity_poly.pdbx_seq_one_letter_code
_entity_poly.pdbx_strand_id
1 'polypeptide(L)'
;MVGHIVHPATSWDQMQNIFYCKPEIYSMLWRNIDLSKYLIAGAPNGGPIALIRDDRKIQVVQKQMTATPVLSIYTASGKLLNQIQWDKGRIVKLGWTKSERLVCILEDGTVRIYHINGECNQFSLGKVIDVHAFGPTRFS
;
A
#
# COMPACT_ATOMS: atom_id res chain seq x y z
N MET A 1 21.57 22.89 -23.01
CA MET A 1 22.39 21.98 -22.19
C MET A 1 22.51 20.68 -22.95
N VAL A 2 23.72 20.33 -23.40
CA VAL A 2 23.99 19.10 -24.17
C VAL A 2 23.92 17.93 -23.20
N GLY A 3 23.06 16.95 -23.48
CA GLY A 3 22.98 15.72 -22.69
C GLY A 3 24.28 14.95 -22.83
N HIS A 4 25.00 14.77 -21.72
CA HIS A 4 26.16 13.89 -21.66
C HIS A 4 25.67 12.45 -21.93
N ILE A 5 26.02 11.89 -23.08
CA ILE A 5 25.77 10.48 -23.39
C ILE A 5 26.80 9.69 -22.56
N VAL A 6 26.39 9.23 -21.39
CA VAL A 6 27.20 8.31 -20.58
C VAL A 6 27.30 7.00 -21.36
N HIS A 7 28.52 6.57 -21.65
CA HIS A 7 28.75 5.34 -22.41
C HIS A 7 28.10 4.16 -21.66
N PRO A 8 27.32 3.28 -22.33
CA PRO A 8 26.56 2.22 -21.67
C PRO A 8 27.44 1.19 -20.92
N ALA A 9 28.75 1.18 -21.16
CA ALA A 9 29.72 0.37 -20.42
C ALA A 9 30.19 0.99 -19.09
N THR A 10 29.91 2.27 -18.83
CA THR A 10 30.39 3.00 -17.63
C THR A 10 29.69 2.54 -16.35
N SER A 11 28.53 1.90 -16.43
CA SER A 11 27.77 1.39 -15.28
C SER A 11 28.01 -0.10 -14.97
N TRP A 12 28.95 -0.74 -15.67
CA TRP A 12 29.29 -2.15 -15.47
C TRP A 12 30.55 -2.28 -14.62
N ASP A 13 30.39 -2.86 -13.43
CA ASP A 13 31.49 -3.22 -12.56
C ASP A 13 31.92 -4.66 -12.83
N GLN A 14 33.21 -4.88 -13.08
CA GLN A 14 33.77 -6.22 -13.24
C GLN A 14 34.10 -6.81 -11.87
N MET A 15 33.47 -7.92 -11.54
CA MET A 15 33.82 -8.73 -10.38
C MET A 15 34.32 -10.10 -10.86
N GLN A 16 35.64 -10.31 -10.74
CA GLN A 16 36.34 -11.48 -11.28
C GLN A 16 36.14 -11.61 -12.81
N ASN A 17 35.30 -12.56 -13.25
CA ASN A 17 35.07 -12.87 -14.65
C ASN A 17 33.63 -12.55 -15.11
N ILE A 18 32.88 -11.78 -14.30
CA ILE A 18 31.49 -11.44 -14.55
C ILE A 18 31.32 -9.93 -14.40
N PHE A 19 30.54 -9.33 -15.30
CA PHE A 19 30.17 -7.92 -15.24
C PHE A 19 28.78 -7.77 -14.63
N TYR A 20 28.64 -6.86 -13.67
CA TYR A 20 27.35 -6.52 -13.06
C TYR A 20 27.03 -5.06 -13.33
N CYS A 21 25.78 -4.78 -13.67
CA CYS A 21 25.26 -3.42 -13.78
C CYS A 21 23.94 -3.38 -13.01
N LYS A 22 23.79 -2.39 -12.12
CA LYS A 22 22.53 -2.11 -11.43
C LYS A 22 21.89 -0.86 -12.04
N PRO A 23 21.10 -1.00 -13.12
CA PRO A 23 20.39 0.15 -13.67
C PRO A 23 19.31 0.61 -12.67
N GLU A 24 19.25 1.91 -12.41
CA GLU A 24 18.08 2.49 -11.75
C GLU A 24 16.92 2.48 -12.76
N ILE A 25 15.96 1.57 -12.54
CA ILE A 25 14.82 1.38 -13.47
C ILE A 25 13.78 2.50 -13.28
N TYR A 26 13.66 3.05 -12.06
CA TYR A 26 12.80 4.17 -11.74
C TYR A 26 13.24 4.83 -10.43
N SER A 27 12.99 6.13 -10.31
CA SER A 27 13.28 6.88 -9.08
C SER A 27 12.19 6.70 -8.03
N MET A 28 12.62 6.56 -6.78
CA MET A 28 11.72 6.50 -5.63
C MET A 28 11.20 7.90 -5.29
N LEU A 29 9.87 8.05 -5.33
CA LEU A 29 9.12 9.28 -5.04
C LEU A 29 8.61 9.35 -3.59
N TRP A 30 8.97 8.35 -2.77
CA TRP A 30 8.64 8.35 -1.35
C TRP A 30 9.23 9.58 -0.66
N ARG A 31 8.37 10.28 0.08
CA ARG A 31 8.81 11.35 0.98
C ARG A 31 9.28 10.73 2.30
N ASN A 32 9.86 11.55 3.17
CA ASN A 32 10.25 11.13 4.51
C ASN A 32 9.00 10.81 5.36
N ILE A 33 8.48 9.60 5.22
CA ILE A 33 7.28 9.09 5.91
C ILE A 33 7.74 8.15 7.02
N ASP A 34 7.31 8.44 8.24
CA ASP A 34 7.55 7.57 9.39
C ASP A 34 6.54 6.42 9.39
N LEU A 35 6.94 5.29 8.79
CA LEU A 35 6.13 4.09 8.62
C LEU A 35 5.64 3.49 9.96
N SER A 36 6.32 3.78 11.07
CA SER A 36 5.94 3.26 12.39
C SER A 36 4.54 3.72 12.81
N LYS A 37 4.11 4.90 12.33
CA LYS A 37 2.82 5.54 12.65
C LYS A 37 1.65 5.06 11.78
N TYR A 38 1.91 4.19 10.81
CA TYR A 38 0.91 3.76 9.83
C TYR A 38 0.63 2.26 9.94
N LEU A 39 -0.60 1.90 9.57
CA LEU A 39 -0.96 0.57 9.13
C LEU A 39 -0.72 0.50 7.63
N ILE A 40 0.00 -0.55 7.20
CA ILE A 40 0.56 -0.66 5.85
C ILE A 40 0.17 -2.01 5.26
N ALA A 41 -0.19 -2.03 3.99
CA ALA A 41 -0.32 -3.26 3.22
C ALA A 41 0.23 -3.08 1.81
N GLY A 42 1.09 -3.98 1.36
CA GLY A 42 1.58 -4.04 -0.03
C GLY A 42 0.78 -5.06 -0.83
N ALA A 43 0.44 -4.72 -2.07
CA ALA A 43 -0.17 -5.66 -3.00
C ALA A 43 0.86 -6.68 -3.50
N PRO A 44 0.41 -7.87 -3.96
CA PRO A 44 1.29 -8.86 -4.56
C PRO A 44 2.06 -8.33 -5.79
N ASN A 45 3.14 -9.02 -6.17
CA ASN A 45 3.86 -8.81 -7.44
C ASN A 45 4.39 -7.39 -7.69
N GLY A 46 4.68 -6.62 -6.63
CA GLY A 46 5.17 -5.24 -6.77
C GLY A 46 4.05 -4.24 -7.09
N GLY A 47 2.80 -4.60 -6.81
CA GLY A 47 1.64 -3.74 -6.95
C GLY A 47 1.60 -2.58 -5.94
N PRO A 48 0.45 -1.90 -5.81
CA PRO A 48 0.29 -0.71 -4.98
C PRO A 48 0.48 -0.97 -3.47
N ILE A 49 0.84 0.09 -2.75
CA ILE A 49 1.00 0.10 -1.29
C ILE A 49 -0.07 0.99 -0.67
N ALA A 50 -0.86 0.44 0.25
CA ALA A 50 -1.86 1.16 1.03
C ALA A 50 -1.31 1.57 2.39
N LEU A 51 -1.67 2.79 2.80
CA LEU A 51 -1.24 3.45 4.03
C LEU A 51 -2.41 4.15 4.69
N ILE A 52 -2.61 3.92 5.99
CA ILE A 52 -3.52 4.70 6.84
C ILE A 52 -2.86 4.91 8.20
N ARG A 53 -3.10 6.04 8.85
CA ARG A 53 -2.56 6.27 10.21
C ARG A 53 -3.15 5.27 11.19
N ASP A 54 -2.30 4.74 12.07
CA ASP A 54 -2.74 3.83 13.13
C ASP A 54 -2.94 4.62 14.43
N ASP A 55 -4.20 4.89 14.75
CA ASP A 55 -4.59 5.65 15.94
C ASP A 55 -4.16 4.98 17.26
N ARG A 56 -3.88 3.66 17.27
CA ARG A 56 -3.37 2.97 18.48
C ARG A 56 -2.00 3.48 18.89
N LYS A 57 -1.18 3.90 17.94
CA LYS A 57 0.22 4.29 18.16
C LYS A 57 0.37 5.78 18.49
N ILE A 58 -0.72 6.54 18.44
CA ILE A 58 -0.74 8.01 18.62
C ILE A 58 -0.99 8.41 20.09
N GLN A 59 -1.08 7.45 21.02
CA GLN A 59 -1.47 7.69 22.42
C GLN A 59 -0.50 8.53 23.30
N VAL A 60 0.63 9.03 22.80
CA VAL A 60 1.62 9.70 23.67
C VAL A 60 1.88 11.18 23.32
N VAL A 61 1.58 11.66 22.11
CA VAL A 61 1.92 13.05 21.74
C VAL A 61 0.76 13.69 20.97
N GLN A 62 0.09 14.64 21.64
CA GLN A 62 -0.87 15.61 21.09
C GLN A 62 -2.29 15.09 20.78
N LYS A 63 -3.19 15.38 21.73
CA LYS A 63 -4.66 15.47 21.65
C LYS A 63 -5.20 16.44 20.55
N GLN A 64 -4.46 16.74 19.49
CA GLN A 64 -4.75 17.85 18.58
C GLN A 64 -5.00 17.49 17.10
N MET A 65 -5.11 16.21 16.73
CA MET A 65 -5.51 15.87 15.36
C MET A 65 -6.97 15.43 15.30
N THR A 66 -7.86 16.42 15.21
CA THR A 66 -9.26 16.28 14.77
C THR A 66 -9.38 16.02 13.26
N ALA A 67 -8.29 15.62 12.60
CA ALA A 67 -8.28 15.35 11.16
C ALA A 67 -8.81 13.94 10.91
N THR A 68 -9.80 13.83 10.03
CA THR A 68 -10.29 12.53 9.55
C THR A 68 -9.12 11.73 8.98
N PRO A 69 -8.94 10.46 9.37
CA PRO A 69 -7.88 9.63 8.81
C PRO A 69 -8.03 9.54 7.29
N VAL A 70 -6.93 9.41 6.58
CA VAL A 70 -6.94 9.29 5.11
C VAL A 70 -6.25 7.99 4.72
N LEU A 71 -6.99 7.12 4.05
CA LEU A 71 -6.47 5.92 3.43
C LEU A 71 -5.84 6.31 2.09
N SER A 72 -4.53 6.20 1.98
CA SER A 72 -3.76 6.57 0.79
C SER A 72 -3.22 5.33 0.11
N ILE A 73 -3.34 5.26 -1.21
CA ILE A 73 -2.82 4.19 -2.06
C ILE A 73 -1.72 4.78 -2.93
N TYR A 74 -0.54 4.19 -2.89
CA TYR A 74 0.64 4.58 -3.64
C TYR A 74 1.07 3.47 -4.59
N THR A 75 1.83 3.81 -5.63
CA THR A 75 2.64 2.82 -6.37
C THR A 75 3.77 2.28 -5.48
N ALA A 76 4.41 1.20 -5.90
CA ALA A 76 5.66 0.72 -5.26
C ALA A 76 6.76 1.80 -5.23
N SER A 77 6.79 2.68 -6.23
CA SER A 77 7.73 3.82 -6.31
C SER A 77 7.34 5.02 -5.44
N GLY A 78 6.18 5.02 -4.78
CA GLY A 78 5.75 6.12 -3.90
C GLY A 78 4.97 7.24 -4.58
N LYS A 79 4.52 7.05 -5.83
CA LYS A 79 3.56 7.97 -6.47
C LYS A 79 2.18 7.74 -5.88
N LEU A 80 1.51 8.79 -5.46
CA LEU A 80 0.13 8.70 -4.98
C LEU A 80 -0.81 8.33 -6.14
N LEU A 81 -1.59 7.27 -5.96
CA LEU A 81 -2.59 6.80 -6.92
C LEU A 81 -3.99 7.25 -6.52
N ASN A 82 -4.35 7.07 -5.25
CA ASN A 82 -5.69 7.40 -4.76
C ASN A 82 -5.67 7.75 -3.27
N GLN A 83 -6.62 8.57 -2.83
CA GLN A 83 -6.86 8.89 -1.43
C GLN A 83 -8.34 8.84 -1.11
N ILE A 84 -8.66 8.20 0.00
CA ILE A 84 -10.02 8.01 0.48
C ILE A 84 -10.08 8.63 1.88
N GLN A 85 -10.92 9.64 2.04
CA GLN A 85 -11.25 10.17 3.37
C GLN A 85 -11.94 9.07 4.17
N TRP A 86 -11.42 8.79 5.35
CA TRP A 86 -11.83 7.65 6.15
C TRP A 86 -12.71 8.09 7.32
N ASP A 87 -14.01 7.80 7.21
CA ASP A 87 -15.06 8.14 8.18
C ASP A 87 -15.85 6.90 8.63
N LYS A 88 -15.38 5.69 8.27
CA LYS A 88 -16.14 4.44 8.41
C LYS A 88 -15.82 3.64 9.68
N GLY A 89 -15.25 4.30 10.69
CA GLY A 89 -14.82 3.66 11.93
C GLY A 89 -13.37 3.17 11.90
N ARG A 90 -12.94 2.41 12.90
CA ARG A 90 -11.53 2.07 13.07
C ARG A 90 -11.13 0.84 12.26
N ILE A 91 -10.02 0.94 11.51
CA ILE A 91 -9.44 -0.20 10.79
C ILE A 91 -8.56 -1.02 11.74
N VAL A 92 -8.81 -2.33 11.79
CA VAL A 92 -8.03 -3.30 12.56
C VAL A 92 -6.93 -3.90 11.70
N LYS A 93 -7.21 -4.18 10.42
CA LYS A 93 -6.27 -4.80 9.49
C LYS A 93 -6.49 -4.34 8.05
N LEU A 94 -5.39 -4.21 7.32
CA LEU A 94 -5.34 -3.99 5.88
C LEU A 94 -4.73 -5.21 5.19
N GLY A 95 -5.14 -5.47 3.95
CA GLY A 95 -4.56 -6.50 3.11
C GLY A 95 -4.97 -6.33 1.66
N TRP A 96 -4.33 -7.06 0.76
CA TRP A 96 -4.67 -7.05 -0.66
C TRP A 96 -5.09 -8.44 -1.11
N THR A 97 -6.04 -8.49 -2.03
CA THR A 97 -6.34 -9.73 -2.77
C THR A 97 -5.29 -9.99 -3.84
N LYS A 98 -5.26 -11.21 -4.37
CA LYS A 98 -4.44 -11.56 -5.56
C LYS A 98 -4.82 -10.75 -6.81
N SER A 99 -6.02 -10.20 -6.85
CA SER A 99 -6.56 -9.35 -7.91
C SER A 99 -6.41 -7.86 -7.63
N GLU A 100 -5.47 -7.48 -6.75
CA GLU A 100 -5.14 -6.08 -6.42
C GLU A 100 -6.33 -5.27 -5.89
N ARG A 101 -7.23 -5.92 -5.15
CA ARG A 101 -8.30 -5.23 -4.41
C ARG A 101 -7.85 -5.05 -2.97
N LEU A 102 -7.97 -3.82 -2.48
CA LEU A 102 -7.62 -3.46 -1.10
C LEU A 102 -8.74 -3.88 -0.16
N VAL A 103 -8.41 -4.68 0.85
CA VAL A 103 -9.34 -5.17 1.87
C VAL A 103 -9.07 -4.43 3.18
N CYS A 104 -10.09 -3.78 3.71
CA CYS A 104 -10.09 -3.11 5.00
C CYS A 104 -11.02 -3.86 5.97
N ILE A 105 -10.48 -4.33 7.09
CA ILE A 105 -11.24 -4.99 8.15
C ILE A 105 -11.46 -4.02 9.29
N LEU A 106 -12.71 -3.78 9.65
CA LEU A 106 -13.13 -2.86 10.68
C LEU A 106 -13.38 -3.56 12.01
N GLU A 107 -13.35 -2.77 13.08
CA GLU A 107 -13.54 -3.27 14.44
C GLU A 107 -14.95 -3.81 14.71
N ASP A 108 -15.95 -3.32 13.97
CA ASP A 108 -17.33 -3.82 13.99
C ASP A 108 -17.54 -5.12 13.19
N GLY A 109 -16.48 -5.69 12.61
CA GLY A 109 -16.54 -6.88 11.76
C GLY A 109 -16.99 -6.62 10.32
N THR A 110 -17.16 -5.35 9.93
CA THR A 110 -17.40 -4.97 8.54
C THR A 110 -16.12 -5.11 7.71
N VAL A 111 -16.23 -5.74 6.55
CA VAL A 111 -15.15 -5.86 5.57
C VAL A 111 -15.49 -4.99 4.37
N ARG A 112 -14.58 -4.07 4.03
CA ARG A 112 -14.69 -3.21 2.85
C ARG A 112 -13.61 -3.60 1.85
N ILE A 113 -13.98 -3.74 0.58
CA ILE A 113 -13.09 -4.09 -0.52
C ILE A 113 -13.12 -2.94 -1.53
N TYR A 114 -11.97 -2.29 -1.70
CA TYR A 114 -11.78 -1.20 -2.64
C TYR A 114 -11.01 -1.67 -3.88
N HIS A 115 -11.49 -1.28 -5.05
CA HIS A 115 -10.68 -1.24 -6.25
C HIS A 115 -9.77 -0.01 -6.24
N ILE A 116 -8.66 -0.08 -6.99
CA ILE A 116 -7.69 1.02 -7.07
C ILE A 116 -8.31 2.33 -7.60
N ASN A 117 -9.34 2.20 -8.45
CA ASN A 117 -10.13 3.31 -9.00
C ASN A 117 -11.08 3.98 -7.99
N GLY A 118 -11.21 3.44 -6.78
CA GLY A 118 -12.08 3.98 -5.72
C GLY A 118 -13.46 3.32 -5.60
N GLU A 119 -13.82 2.39 -6.48
CA GLU A 119 -15.06 1.61 -6.33
C GLU A 119 -14.98 0.73 -5.08
N CYS A 120 -16.05 0.71 -4.29
CA CYS A 120 -16.09 0.02 -2.99
C CYS A 120 -17.25 -0.98 -2.95
N ASN A 121 -16.93 -2.22 -2.58
CA ASN A 121 -17.90 -3.23 -2.16
C ASN A 121 -17.74 -3.48 -0.65
N GLN A 122 -18.83 -3.75 0.07
CA GLN A 122 -18.77 -4.02 1.51
C GLN A 122 -19.71 -5.16 1.91
N PHE A 123 -19.30 -5.92 2.93
CA PHE A 123 -20.16 -6.90 3.60
C PHE A 123 -19.80 -6.97 5.09
N SER A 124 -20.74 -7.41 5.92
CA SER A 124 -20.49 -7.66 7.33
C SER A 124 -20.55 -9.16 7.60
N LEU A 125 -19.60 -9.66 8.38
CA LEU A 125 -19.54 -11.09 8.76
C LEU A 125 -20.68 -11.51 9.71
N GLY A 126 -21.53 -10.57 10.15
CA GLY A 126 -22.69 -10.85 11.00
C GLY A 126 -23.91 -11.44 10.27
N LYS A 127 -23.88 -11.54 8.94
CA LYS A 127 -24.93 -12.23 8.17
C LYS A 127 -24.27 -13.39 7.42
N VAL A 128 -24.70 -14.61 7.69
CA VAL A 128 -24.31 -15.79 6.90
C VAL A 128 -24.75 -15.52 5.46
N ILE A 129 -23.79 -15.33 4.56
CA ILE A 129 -24.03 -15.16 3.13
C ILE A 129 -23.32 -16.30 2.42
N ASP A 130 -24.05 -16.91 1.50
CA ASP A 130 -23.71 -18.14 0.78
C ASP A 130 -22.26 -18.15 0.26
N VAL A 131 -21.53 -19.20 0.66
CA VAL A 131 -20.11 -19.41 0.42
C VAL A 131 -19.87 -19.94 -0.99
N HIS A 132 -20.25 -19.16 -2.01
CA HIS A 132 -20.06 -19.55 -3.41
C HIS A 132 -19.07 -18.69 -4.20
N ALA A 133 -18.24 -17.85 -3.55
CA ALA A 133 -17.34 -16.95 -4.27
C ALA A 133 -15.87 -16.87 -3.80
N PHE A 134 -15.42 -17.68 -2.83
CA PHE A 134 -14.05 -17.57 -2.32
C PHE A 134 -13.31 -18.91 -2.37
N GLY A 135 -12.49 -19.08 -3.41
CA GLY A 135 -11.40 -20.05 -3.39
C GLY A 135 -10.35 -19.71 -2.30
N PRO A 136 -9.51 -20.66 -1.89
CA PRO A 136 -8.70 -20.55 -0.67
C PRO A 136 -7.70 -19.40 -0.75
N THR A 137 -7.98 -18.30 -0.05
CA THR A 137 -7.05 -17.19 0.14
C THR A 137 -6.06 -17.54 1.25
N ARG A 138 -5.00 -18.26 0.89
CA ARG A 138 -3.79 -18.32 1.73
C ARG A 138 -3.11 -16.95 1.69
N PHE A 139 -3.06 -16.29 2.84
CA PHE A 139 -2.11 -15.23 3.10
C PHE A 139 -0.72 -15.89 3.18
N SER A 140 0.14 -15.57 2.21
CA SER A 140 1.57 -15.85 2.29
C SER A 140 2.31 -14.60 2.73
#